data_AF-W6YJV6-F1
#
_entry.id   AF-W6YJV6-F1
#
_cell.length_a   1.000
_cell.length_b   1.000
_cell.length_c   1.000
_cell.angle_alpha   90.00
_cell.angle_beta   90.00
_cell.angle_gamma   90.00
#
_symmetry.space_group_name_H-M   'P 1'
#
loop_
_entity.id
_entity.type
_entity.pdbx_description
1 polymer ?
#
loop_
_entity_poly.entity_id
_entity_poly.type
_entity_poly.pdbx_seq_one_letter_code
_entity_poly.pdbx_strand_id
1 'polypeptide(L)' 'ISRGTKTDILSSIYSLKIGHGYFNAYLKRFKRRERELCRCGRLQTAEHLLLYCGFYSAERNQLKKTLN' A
#
# COMPACT_ATOMS: atom_id res chain seq x y z
N ILE A 1 -2.88 -7.20 10.98
CA ILE A 1 -3.21 -7.89 9.71
C ILE A 1 -4.71 -7.76 9.56
N SER A 2 -5.21 -7.12 8.50
CA SER A 2 -6.65 -6.93 8.27
C SER A 2 -7.34 -8.29 8.25
N ARG A 3 -8.48 -8.42 8.95
CA ARG A 3 -9.17 -9.69 9.17
C ARG A 3 -10.13 -10.04 8.02
N GLY A 4 -10.06 -9.31 6.90
CA GLY A 4 -10.89 -9.54 5.71
C GLY A 4 -12.32 -9.01 5.82
N THR A 5 -12.64 -8.19 6.82
CA THR A 5 -13.98 -7.62 6.96
C THR A 5 -14.22 -6.47 5.96
N LYS A 6 -15.49 -6.16 5.65
CA LYS A 6 -15.85 -5.02 4.78
C LYS A 6 -15.25 -3.70 5.29
N THR A 7 -15.22 -3.51 6.60
CA THR A 7 -14.62 -2.34 7.25
C THR A 7 -13.10 -2.29 7.10
N ASP A 8 -12.41 -3.43 7.14
CA ASP A 8 -10.97 -3.49 6.91
C ASP A 8 -10.59 -3.09 5.48
N ILE A 9 -11.37 -3.55 4.49
CA ILE A 9 -11.17 -3.19 3.09
C ILE A 9 -11.35 -1.69 2.91
N LEU A 10 -12.43 -1.12 3.45
CA LEU A 10 -12.70 0.31 3.37
C LEU A 10 -11.58 1.14 4.01
N SER A 11 -11.14 0.76 5.21
CA SER A 11 -10.01 1.40 5.90
C SER A 11 -8.72 1.34 5.07
N SER A 12 -8.47 0.22 4.39
CA SER A 12 -7.31 0.04 3.51
C SER A 12 -7.39 0.94 2.28
N ILE A 13 -8.56 1.07 1.66
CA ILE A 13 -8.79 1.97 0.52
C ILE A 13 -8.57 3.43 0.94
N TYR A 14 -9.14 3.86 2.07
CA TYR A 14 -8.92 5.22 2.57
C TYR A 14 -7.46 5.49 2.86
N SER A 15 -6.77 4.54 3.51
CA SER A 15 -5.33 4.62 3.78
C SER A 15 -4.54 4.85 2.48
N LEU A 16 -4.82 4.05 1.44
CA LEU A 16 -4.21 4.18 0.11
C LEU A 16 -4.50 5.53 -0.54
N LYS A 17 -5.74 6.03 -0.44
CA LYS A 17 -6.15 7.31 -1.04
C LYS A 17 -5.43 8.51 -0.43
N ILE A 18 -5.26 8.55 0.89
CA ILE A 18 -4.65 9.69 1.59
C ILE A 18 -3.15 9.52 1.85
N GLY A 19 -2.58 8.35 1.53
CA GLY A 19 -1.17 8.06 1.81
C GLY A 19 -0.82 7.89 3.28
N HIS A 20 -1.80 7.67 4.16
CA HIS A 20 -1.62 7.47 5.60
C HIS A 20 -1.96 6.03 6.00
N GLY A 21 -1.55 5.63 7.20
CA GLY A 21 -1.94 4.34 7.78
C GLY A 21 -0.77 3.36 7.81
N TYR A 22 -0.91 2.24 7.10
CA TYR A 22 -0.02 1.08 7.30
C TYR A 22 1.27 1.10 6.48
N PHE A 23 1.55 2.16 5.73
CA PHE A 23 2.77 2.27 4.93
C PHE A 23 3.99 2.43 5.83
N ASN A 24 5.06 1.69 5.56
CA ASN A 24 6.27 1.73 6.36
C ASN A 24 6.89 3.13 6.40
N ALA A 25 6.86 3.90 5.30
CA ALA A 25 7.31 5.29 5.29
C ALA A 25 6.48 6.18 6.24
N TYR A 26 5.15 6.00 6.25
CA TYR A 26 4.28 6.71 7.18
C TYR A 26 4.54 6.30 8.64
N LEU A 27 4.63 5.01 8.92
CA LEU A 27 4.84 4.47 10.26
C LEU A 27 6.21 4.82 10.85
N LYS A 28 7.25 4.96 10.01
CA LYS A 28 8.59 5.39 10.42
C LYS A 28 8.57 6.80 11.04
N ARG A 29 7.73 7.71 10.53
CA ARG A 29 7.55 9.07 11.09
C ARG A 29 7.10 9.04 12.56
N PHE A 30 6.33 8.03 12.94
CA PHE A 30 5.85 7.82 14.30
C PHE A 30 6.68 6.78 15.08
N LYS A 31 7.86 6.40 14.59
CA LYS A 31 8.74 5.38 15.19
C LYS A 31 8.05 4.02 15.41
N ARG A 32 6.99 3.71 14.65
CA ARG A 32 6.26 2.41 14.71
C ARG A 32 6.85 1.33 13.82
N ARG A 33 7.80 1.69 12.96
CA ARG A 33 8.57 0.80 12.10
C ARG A 33 10.02 1.24 12.07
N GLU A 34 10.93 0.27 12.06
CA GLU A 34 12.36 0.54 11.97
C GLU A 34 12.80 0.92 10.57
N ARG A 35 12.20 0.31 9.54
CA ARG A 35 12.54 0.54 8.14
C ARG A 35 11.32 1.03 7.40
N GLU A 36 11.53 1.97 6.50
CA GLU A 36 10.51 2.56 5.63
C GLU A 36 10.35 1.82 4.29
N LEU A 37 11.14 0.77 4.10
CA LEU A 37 11.26 0.06 2.83
C LEU A 37 10.11 -0.92 2.61
N CYS A 38 9.71 -1.04 1.35
CA CYS A 38 8.85 -2.08 0.81
C CYS A 38 9.66 -3.37 0.64
N ARG A 39 8.96 -4.50 0.47
CA ARG A 39 9.60 -5.79 0.18
C ARG A 39 10.45 -5.76 -1.09
N CYS A 40 10.17 -4.86 -2.04
CA CYS A 40 11.00 -4.69 -3.25
C CYS A 40 12.20 -3.75 -3.05
N GLY A 41 12.50 -3.35 -1.82
CA GLY A 41 13.66 -2.51 -1.48
C GLY A 41 13.49 -1.01 -1.74
N ARG A 42 12.36 -0.56 -2.28
CA ARG A 42 12.06 0.88 -2.47
C ARG A 42 11.27 1.44 -1.28
N LEU A 43 11.20 2.75 -1.14
CA LEU A 43 10.37 3.40 -0.12
C LEU A 43 8.91 2.94 -0.24
N GLN A 44 8.32 2.48 0.88
CA GLN A 44 6.93 2.04 0.88
C GLN A 44 5.99 3.23 1.11
N THR A 45 5.54 3.82 0.01
CA THR A 45 4.45 4.81 -0.02
C THR A 45 3.20 4.23 -0.69
N ALA A 46 2.06 4.89 -0.55
CA ALA A 46 0.84 4.51 -1.28
C ALA A 46 1.06 4.54 -2.81
N GLU A 47 1.68 5.62 -3.31
CA GLU A 47 2.03 5.77 -4.73
C GLU A 47 2.91 4.61 -5.22
N HIS A 48 3.94 4.26 -4.45
CA HIS A 48 4.80 3.13 -4.77
C HIS A 48 4.00 1.83 -4.90
N LEU A 49 3.15 1.50 -3.92
CA LEU A 49 2.35 0.27 -3.95
C LEU A 49 1.38 0.22 -5.14
N LEU A 50 0.69 1.35 -5.40
CA LEU A 50 -0.36 1.45 -6.41
C LEU A 50 0.14 1.61 -7.83
N LEU A 51 1.33 2.17 -8.06
CA LEU A 51 1.80 2.53 -9.40
C LEU A 51 3.07 1.79 -9.82
N TYR A 52 4.00 1.53 -8.90
CA TYR A 52 5.38 1.16 -9.26
C TYR A 52 5.89 -0.15 -8.67
N CYS A 53 5.26 -0.69 -7.63
CA CYS A 53 5.80 -1.82 -6.88
C CYS A 53 5.88 -3.08 -7.75
N GLY A 54 7.07 -3.66 -7.90
CA GLY A 54 7.26 -4.87 -8.70
C GLY A 54 6.41 -6.06 -8.22
N PHE A 55 6.21 -6.18 -6.89
CA PHE A 55 5.41 -7.25 -6.29
C PHE A 55 3.94 -7.21 -6.72
N TYR A 56 3.38 -6.02 -6.95
CA TYR A 56 1.96 -5.84 -7.27
C TYR A 56 1.72 -5.59 -8.77
N SER A 57 2.67 -5.99 -9.62
CA SER A 57 2.59 -5.74 -11.07
C SER A 57 1.44 -6.52 -11.72
N ALA A 58 1.21 -7.76 -11.29
CA ALA A 58 0.13 -8.61 -11.81
C ALA A 58 -1.25 -8.00 -11.48
N GLU A 59 -1.47 -7.61 -10.22
CA GLU A 59 -2.71 -7.00 -9.73
C GLU A 59 -2.98 -5.66 -10.40
N ARG A 60 -1.94 -4.84 -10.61
CA ARG A 60 -2.07 -3.59 -11.38
C ARG A 60 -2.47 -3.85 -12.83
N ASN A 61 -1.89 -4.84 -13.47
CA ASN A 61 -2.24 -5.19 -14.84
C ASN A 61 -3.69 -5.69 -14.93
N GLN A 62 -4.17 -6.44 -13.95
CA GLN A 62 -5.57 -6.82 -13.85
C GLN A 62 -6.47 -5.60 -13.67
N LEU A 63 -6.13 -4.69 -12.75
CA LEU A 63 -6.90 -3.46 -12.53
C LEU A 63 -6.99 -2.60 -13.80
N LYS A 64 -5.88 -2.45 -14.53
CA LYS A 64 -5.84 -1.70 -15.80
C LYS A 64 -6.77 -2.31 -16.85
N LYS A 65 -6.86 -3.65 -16.92
CA LYS A 65 -7.79 -4.34 -17.83
C LYS A 65 -9.26 -4.10 -17.47
N THR A 66 -9.57 -3.91 -16.18
CA THR A 66 -10.94 -3.64 -15.72
C THR A 66 -11.34 -2.18 -15.88
N LEU A 67 -10.37 -1.26 -15.91
CA LEU A 67 -10.61 0.18 -16.11
C LEU A 67 -10.69 0.58 -17.59
N ASN A 68 -10.36 -0.33 -18.51
CA ASN A 68 -10.56 -0.20 -19.95
C ASN A 68 -11.86 -0.89 -20.36
#